data_AF-A0A1I2V6V3-F1
#
_entry.id   AF-A0A1I2V6V3-F1
#
_cell.length_a   1.000
_cell.length_b   1.000
_cell.length_c   1.000
_cell.angle_alpha   90.00
_cell.angle_beta   90.00
_cell.angle_gamma   90.00
#
_symmetry.space_group_name_H-M   'P 1'
#
loop_
_entity.id
_entity.type
_entity.pdbx_description
1 polymer ?
#
loop_
_entity_poly.entity_id
_entity_poly.type
_entity_poly.pdbx_seq_one_letter_code
_entity_poly.pdbx_strand_id
1 'polypeptide(L)'
;MEVEAKYSYVKKLHHYSRSDPECKAKFILKNYERFPKIIAGYESNWAIIVKAEKRYNEKAASGELGVRIQKSGTSNPTMNEAIANLELSTARSETDLRHVLKGTDNPDQHVKDKLIIQDMQDDYTILCNAIYALGTKDEEMFVRYLTRENEALQDLADEYKMELANFKKQIYSIKKAVFLSTVECIDLKYGIIERR
;
A
#
# COMPACT_ATOMS: atom_id res chain seq x y z
N MET A 1 26.21 1.52 -10.31
CA MET A 1 25.50 0.73 -11.33
C MET A 1 24.08 0.56 -10.81
N GLU A 2 23.16 1.45 -11.22
CA GLU A 2 21.76 1.37 -10.79
C GLU A 2 21.14 0.09 -11.33
N VAL A 3 20.69 -0.78 -10.43
CA VAL A 3 19.88 -1.94 -10.79
C VAL A 3 18.55 -1.40 -11.28
N GLU A 4 18.41 -1.26 -12.59
CA GLU A 4 17.18 -0.83 -13.24
C GLU A 4 16.04 -1.75 -12.77
N ALA A 5 15.06 -1.20 -12.05
CA ALA A 5 14.02 -2.00 -11.41
C ALA A 5 13.31 -2.89 -12.44
N LYS A 6 13.57 -4.21 -12.40
CA LYS A 6 13.11 -5.21 -13.38
C LYS A 6 11.58 -5.36 -13.45
N TYR A 7 10.84 -4.83 -12.48
CA TYR A 7 9.39 -5.03 -12.34
C TYR A 7 8.58 -3.73 -12.41
N SER A 8 7.45 -3.78 -13.12
CA SER A 8 6.54 -2.64 -13.32
C SER A 8 5.98 -2.08 -12.01
N TYR A 9 5.74 -2.92 -10.98
CA TYR A 9 5.19 -2.45 -9.70
C TYR A 9 6.24 -1.75 -8.83
N VAL A 10 7.50 -2.23 -8.78
CA VAL A 10 8.61 -1.60 -8.03
C VAL A 10 8.84 -0.17 -8.53
N LYS A 11 8.79 0.05 -9.85
CA LYS A 11 8.85 1.40 -10.44
C LYS A 11 7.75 2.31 -9.91
N LYS A 12 6.51 1.82 -9.84
CA LYS A 12 5.36 2.60 -9.33
C LYS A 12 5.47 2.88 -7.83
N LEU A 13 5.93 1.90 -7.05
CA LEU A 13 6.12 2.02 -5.62
C LEU A 13 7.18 3.09 -5.29
N HIS A 14 8.33 3.05 -5.95
CA HIS A 14 9.36 4.07 -5.79
C HIS A 14 9.00 5.43 -6.36
N HIS A 15 8.18 5.46 -7.41
CA HIS A 15 7.63 6.74 -7.88
C HIS A 15 6.74 7.35 -6.80
N TYR A 16 5.84 6.57 -6.20
CA TYR A 16 5.02 7.02 -5.07
C TYR A 16 5.87 7.48 -3.89
N SER A 17 6.93 6.76 -3.53
CA SER A 17 7.78 7.12 -2.38
C SER A 17 8.44 8.49 -2.56
N ARG A 18 8.89 8.82 -3.78
CA ARG A 18 9.57 10.08 -4.13
C ARG A 18 8.63 11.25 -4.43
N SER A 19 7.33 11.00 -4.55
CA SER A 19 6.36 12.06 -4.78
C SER A 19 6.25 12.98 -3.56
N ASP A 20 5.96 14.25 -3.79
CA ASP A 20 5.65 15.19 -2.72
C ASP A 20 4.31 14.85 -2.02
N PRO A 21 4.08 15.36 -0.80
CA PRO A 21 2.85 15.13 -0.04
C PRO A 21 1.56 15.47 -0.80
N GLU A 22 1.55 16.55 -1.60
CA GLU A 22 0.39 16.90 -2.40
C GLU A 22 0.09 15.86 -3.48
N CYS A 23 1.12 15.38 -4.17
CA CYS A 23 1.00 14.35 -5.19
C CYS A 23 0.51 13.03 -4.58
N LYS A 24 1.01 12.65 -3.40
CA LYS A 24 0.50 11.48 -2.65
C LYS A 24 -0.98 11.65 -2.31
N ALA A 25 -1.37 12.77 -1.68
CA ALA A 25 -2.76 13.05 -1.32
C ALA A 25 -3.70 13.09 -2.54
N LYS A 26 -3.29 13.74 -3.64
CA LYS A 26 -4.04 13.76 -4.92
C LYS A 26 -4.23 12.34 -5.47
N PHE A 27 -3.18 11.53 -5.43
CA PHE A 27 -3.21 10.15 -5.92
C PHE A 27 -4.14 9.27 -5.10
N ILE A 28 -4.07 9.35 -3.76
CA ILE A 28 -4.94 8.60 -2.85
C ILE A 28 -6.39 9.01 -3.08
N LEU A 29 -6.69 10.31 -3.05
CA LEU A 29 -8.05 10.83 -3.18
C LEU A 29 -8.69 10.45 -4.53
N LYS A 30 -7.92 10.50 -5.62
CA LYS A 30 -8.38 10.08 -6.95
C LYS A 30 -8.72 8.59 -7.02
N ASN A 31 -8.03 7.78 -6.24
CA ASN A 31 -8.19 6.33 -6.23
C ASN A 31 -8.87 5.84 -4.95
N TYR A 32 -9.57 6.70 -4.19
CA TYR A 32 -10.04 6.44 -2.83
C TYR A 32 -10.58 5.01 -2.63
N GLU A 33 -11.59 4.64 -3.42
CA GLU A 33 -12.23 3.32 -3.35
C GLU A 33 -11.31 2.16 -3.77
N ARG A 34 -10.42 2.39 -4.74
CA ARG A 34 -9.52 1.37 -5.30
C ARG A 34 -8.19 1.28 -4.55
N PHE A 35 -7.85 2.27 -3.74
CA PHE A 35 -6.54 2.40 -3.11
C PHE A 35 -6.18 1.22 -2.22
N PRO A 36 -7.09 0.69 -1.36
CA PRO A 36 -6.82 -0.53 -0.61
C PRO A 36 -6.49 -1.74 -1.50
N LYS A 37 -7.16 -1.87 -2.66
CA LYS A 37 -6.90 -2.94 -3.63
C LYS A 37 -5.53 -2.76 -4.32
N ILE A 38 -5.11 -1.52 -4.57
CA ILE A 38 -3.77 -1.22 -5.11
C ILE A 38 -2.69 -1.65 -4.11
N ILE A 39 -2.82 -1.26 -2.84
CA ILE A 39 -1.90 -1.66 -1.77
C ILE A 39 -1.84 -3.18 -1.65
N ALA A 40 -2.99 -3.85 -1.58
CA ALA A 40 -3.05 -5.31 -1.50
C ALA A 40 -2.37 -5.99 -2.71
N GLY A 41 -2.49 -5.40 -3.90
CA GLY A 41 -1.77 -5.86 -5.08
C GLY A 41 -0.25 -5.71 -4.96
N TYR A 42 0.26 -4.59 -4.42
CA TYR A 42 1.69 -4.42 -4.17
C TYR A 42 2.22 -5.38 -3.12
N GLU A 43 1.50 -5.55 -2.01
CA GLU A 43 1.82 -6.49 -0.94
C GLU A 43 1.90 -7.93 -1.47
N SER A 44 0.91 -8.35 -2.27
CA SER A 44 0.87 -9.69 -2.87
C SER A 44 2.04 -9.91 -3.84
N ASN A 45 2.31 -8.96 -4.73
CA ASN A 45 3.42 -9.04 -5.67
C ASN A 45 4.78 -9.13 -4.96
N TRP A 46 4.98 -8.30 -3.93
CA TRP A 46 6.19 -8.33 -3.10
C TRP A 46 6.40 -9.72 -2.46
N ALA A 47 5.37 -10.25 -1.80
CA ALA A 47 5.44 -11.55 -1.14
C ALA A 47 5.71 -12.70 -2.14
N ILE A 48 5.13 -12.65 -3.33
CA ILE A 48 5.38 -13.64 -4.40
C ILE A 48 6.85 -13.62 -4.82
N ILE A 49 7.42 -12.44 -5.03
CA ILE A 49 8.81 -12.29 -5.47
C ILE A 49 9.78 -12.76 -4.39
N VAL A 50 9.60 -12.33 -3.14
CA VAL A 50 10.42 -12.77 -2.01
C VAL A 50 10.43 -14.30 -1.88
N LYS A 51 9.27 -14.95 -2.00
CA LYS A 51 9.18 -16.41 -1.98
C LYS A 51 9.88 -17.06 -3.16
N ALA A 52 9.73 -16.49 -4.36
CA ALA A 52 10.37 -17.02 -5.56
C ALA A 52 11.90 -16.97 -5.46
N GLU A 53 12.45 -15.85 -4.98
CA GLU A 53 13.89 -15.70 -4.73
C GLU A 53 14.40 -16.71 -3.70
N LYS A 54 13.73 -16.81 -2.55
CA LYS A 54 14.09 -17.80 -1.52
C LYS A 54 14.07 -19.22 -2.06
N ARG A 55 13.01 -19.61 -2.77
CA ARG A 55 12.89 -20.95 -3.37
C ARG A 55 14.00 -21.21 -4.38
N TYR A 56 14.37 -20.22 -5.19
CA TYR A 56 15.46 -20.35 -6.15
C TYR A 56 16.81 -20.51 -5.44
N ASN A 57 17.09 -19.68 -4.45
CA ASN A 57 18.34 -19.69 -3.69
C ASN A 57 18.51 -20.95 -2.84
N GLU A 58 17.44 -21.45 -2.22
CA GLU A 58 17.44 -22.72 -1.51
C GLU A 58 17.75 -23.91 -2.44
N LYS A 59 17.19 -23.91 -3.66
CA LYS A 59 17.50 -24.93 -4.67
C LYS A 59 18.94 -24.83 -5.16
N ALA A 60 19.43 -23.62 -5.44
CA ALA A 60 20.80 -23.39 -5.85
C ALA A 60 21.80 -23.85 -4.76
N ALA A 61 21.52 -23.55 -3.49
CA ALA A 61 22.32 -23.99 -2.34
C ALA A 61 22.23 -25.50 -2.09
N SER A 62 21.11 -26.14 -2.42
CA SER A 62 20.92 -27.59 -2.28
C SER A 62 21.56 -28.41 -3.43
N GLY A 63 22.14 -27.74 -4.43
CA GLY A 63 22.89 -28.36 -5.52
C GLY A 63 22.02 -29.20 -6.46
N GLU A 64 21.35 -28.59 -7.43
CA GLU A 64 20.84 -29.33 -8.59
C GLU A 64 21.97 -29.65 -9.59
N LEU A 65 22.78 -30.64 -9.22
CA LEU A 65 23.35 -31.64 -10.13
C LEU A 65 22.83 -33.01 -9.64
N GLY A 66 21.55 -33.30 -9.89
CA GLY A 66 21.02 -34.68 -9.93
C GLY A 66 21.05 -35.53 -8.65
N VAL A 67 21.41 -35.02 -7.46
CA VAL A 67 21.44 -35.83 -6.22
C VAL A 67 20.17 -35.65 -5.41
N ARG A 68 19.35 -36.70 -5.30
CA ARG A 68 18.23 -36.75 -4.36
C ARG A 68 18.76 -36.80 -2.92
N ILE A 69 18.75 -35.68 -2.23
CA ILE A 69 18.97 -35.65 -0.77
C ILE A 69 17.67 -36.11 -0.12
N GLN A 70 17.64 -37.36 0.34
CA GLN A 70 16.54 -37.91 1.10
C GLN A 70 16.53 -37.23 2.48
N LYS A 71 15.79 -36.13 2.63
CA LYS A 71 15.60 -35.46 3.93
C LYS A 71 14.80 -36.40 4.84
N SER A 72 15.45 -36.99 5.85
CA SER A 72 14.79 -37.79 6.88
C SER A 72 14.04 -36.86 7.82
N GLY A 73 12.78 -36.57 7.49
CA GLY A 73 11.88 -35.81 8.35
C GLY A 73 10.53 -35.64 7.67
N THR A 74 9.46 -35.73 8.45
CA THR A 74 8.09 -35.44 8.01
C THR A 74 7.94 -33.94 7.76
N SER A 75 8.55 -33.44 6.68
CA SER A 75 8.34 -32.07 6.23
C SER A 75 6.90 -31.96 5.77
N ASN A 76 6.09 -31.15 6.45
CA ASN A 76 4.77 -30.79 5.99
C ASN A 76 4.90 -29.50 5.14
N PRO A 77 5.03 -29.61 3.80
CA PRO A 77 5.26 -28.45 2.94
C PRO A 77 4.14 -27.41 3.04
N THR A 78 2.90 -27.84 3.24
CA THR A 78 1.74 -26.95 3.42
C THR A 78 1.84 -26.14 4.71
N MET A 79 2.25 -26.78 5.81
CA MET A 79 2.46 -26.10 7.09
C MET A 79 3.62 -25.10 7.01
N ASN A 80 4.72 -25.48 6.36
CA ASN A 80 5.87 -24.60 6.19
C ASN A 80 5.53 -23.38 5.30
N GLU A 81 4.75 -23.58 4.24
CA GLU A 81 4.25 -22.49 3.40
C GLU A 81 3.31 -21.56 4.17
N ALA A 82 2.42 -22.12 5.01
CA ALA A 82 1.54 -21.33 5.86
C ALA A 82 2.32 -20.48 6.89
N ILE A 83 3.34 -21.04 7.53
CA ILE A 83 4.23 -20.33 8.45
C ILE A 83 4.96 -19.19 7.72
N ALA A 84 5.55 -19.46 6.55
CA ALA A 84 6.24 -18.44 5.77
C ALA A 84 5.31 -17.30 5.33
N ASN A 85 4.06 -17.60 4.99
CA ASN A 85 3.04 -16.59 4.66
C ASN A 85 2.70 -15.72 5.87
N LEU A 86 2.59 -16.34 7.05
CA LEU A 86 2.30 -15.65 8.29
C LEU A 86 3.47 -14.74 8.70
N GLU A 87 4.71 -15.22 8.60
CA GLU A 87 5.92 -14.43 8.89
C GLU A 87 6.02 -13.21 7.97
N LEU A 88 5.81 -13.37 6.66
CA LEU A 88 5.85 -12.26 5.70
C LEU A 88 4.75 -11.21 5.94
N SER A 89 3.55 -11.64 6.36
CA SER A 89 2.42 -10.73 6.62
C SER A 89 2.49 -10.02 7.97
N THR A 90 3.15 -10.63 8.96
CA THR A 90 3.25 -10.09 10.33
C THR A 90 4.49 -9.25 10.58
N ALA A 91 5.55 -9.41 9.78
CA ALA A 91 6.76 -8.60 9.90
C ALA A 91 6.47 -7.12 9.61
N ARG A 92 6.63 -6.28 10.65
CA ARG A 92 6.40 -4.83 10.55
C ARG A 92 7.62 -3.99 10.80
N SER A 93 8.51 -4.39 11.71
CA SER A 93 9.74 -3.66 11.97
C SER A 93 10.82 -4.00 10.95
N GLU A 94 11.78 -3.08 10.75
CA GLU A 94 12.95 -3.35 9.92
C GLU A 94 13.71 -4.60 10.39
N THR A 95 13.84 -4.79 11.71
CA THR A 95 14.50 -5.95 12.30
C THR A 95 13.80 -7.26 11.94
N ASP A 96 12.47 -7.30 12.06
CA ASP A 96 11.67 -8.49 11.70
C ASP A 96 11.78 -8.76 10.20
N LEU A 97 11.71 -7.72 9.38
CA LEU A 97 11.83 -7.83 7.93
C LEU A 97 13.19 -8.36 7.52
N ARG A 98 14.28 -7.88 8.12
CA ARG A 98 15.64 -8.39 7.86
C ARG A 98 15.77 -9.88 8.21
N HIS A 99 15.11 -10.34 9.26
CA HIS A 99 15.06 -11.76 9.60
C HIS A 99 14.30 -12.55 8.54
N VAL A 100 13.08 -12.12 8.22
CA VAL A 100 12.22 -12.79 7.24
C VAL A 100 12.81 -12.73 5.83
N LEU A 101 13.65 -11.76 5.49
CA LEU A 101 14.22 -11.60 4.15
C LEU A 101 15.58 -12.30 3.98
N LYS A 102 16.08 -13.00 5.00
CA LYS A 102 17.31 -13.79 4.88
C LYS A 102 17.18 -14.82 3.75
N GLY A 103 18.20 -14.89 2.88
CA GLY A 103 18.24 -15.79 1.74
C GLY A 103 17.58 -15.26 0.45
N THR A 104 17.15 -13.99 0.44
CA THR A 104 16.78 -13.27 -0.79
C THR A 104 18.00 -12.63 -1.45
N ASP A 105 17.86 -12.21 -2.72
CA ASP A 105 18.98 -11.66 -3.50
C ASP A 105 19.37 -10.26 -3.03
N ASN A 106 18.39 -9.46 -2.63
CA ASN A 106 18.59 -8.09 -2.14
C ASN A 106 17.67 -7.77 -0.95
N PRO A 107 18.01 -8.23 0.27
CA PRO A 107 17.17 -8.03 1.45
C PRO A 107 16.91 -6.56 1.76
N ASP A 108 17.90 -5.68 1.60
CA ASP A 108 17.75 -4.24 1.89
C ASP A 108 16.72 -3.57 0.98
N GLN A 109 16.68 -3.96 -0.30
CA GLN A 109 15.68 -3.45 -1.23
C GLN A 109 14.28 -3.95 -0.87
N HIS A 110 14.14 -5.23 -0.50
CA HIS A 110 12.85 -5.79 -0.08
C HIS A 110 12.33 -5.14 1.21
N VAL A 111 13.22 -4.80 2.15
CA VAL A 111 12.86 -3.99 3.33
C VAL A 111 12.30 -2.64 2.88
N LYS A 112 13.02 -1.90 2.04
CA LYS A 112 12.59 -0.58 1.56
C LYS A 112 11.23 -0.65 0.87
N ASP A 113 11.03 -1.61 -0.02
CA ASP A 113 9.78 -1.79 -0.74
C ASP A 113 8.62 -2.05 0.23
N LYS A 114 8.84 -2.92 1.22
CA LYS A 114 7.84 -3.22 2.24
C LYS A 114 7.49 -2.00 3.10
N LEU A 115 8.48 -1.21 3.50
CA LEU A 115 8.25 0.04 4.24
C LEU A 115 7.45 1.04 3.41
N ILE A 116 7.70 1.17 2.10
CA ILE A 116 6.89 2.05 1.24
C ILE A 116 5.43 1.56 1.17
N ILE A 117 5.19 0.24 1.12
CA ILE A 117 3.83 -0.32 1.12
C ILE A 117 3.11 -0.01 2.44
N GLN A 118 3.80 -0.09 3.57
CA GLN A 118 3.28 0.33 4.87
C GLN A 118 3.00 1.83 4.90
N ASP A 119 3.92 2.63 4.35
CA ASP A 119 3.74 4.08 4.26
C ASP A 119 2.49 4.45 3.47
N MET A 120 2.22 3.76 2.35
CA MET A 120 0.98 3.93 1.60
C MET A 120 -0.26 3.63 2.44
N GLN A 121 -0.22 2.60 3.30
CA GLN A 121 -1.34 2.27 4.20
C GLN A 121 -1.59 3.40 5.19
N ASP A 122 -0.53 3.88 5.83
CA ASP A 122 -0.62 4.99 6.78
C ASP A 122 -1.13 6.28 6.10
N ASP A 123 -0.64 6.59 4.89
CA ASP A 123 -1.07 7.76 4.13
C ASP A 123 -2.56 7.68 3.77
N TYR A 124 -3.07 6.47 3.46
CA TYR A 124 -4.50 6.24 3.26
C TYR A 124 -5.30 6.43 4.54
N THR A 125 -4.82 5.89 5.66
CA THR A 125 -5.44 6.08 6.98
C THR A 125 -5.48 7.56 7.37
N ILE A 126 -4.43 8.33 7.09
CA ILE A 126 -4.41 9.78 7.28
C ILE A 126 -5.56 10.45 6.52
N LEU A 127 -5.76 10.10 5.24
CA LEU A 127 -6.85 10.65 4.44
C LEU A 127 -8.23 10.22 4.98
N CYS A 128 -8.40 8.96 5.38
CA CYS A 128 -9.65 8.50 6.00
C CYS A 128 -9.94 9.27 7.30
N ASN A 129 -8.93 9.49 8.15
CA ASN A 129 -9.08 10.27 9.37
C ASN A 129 -9.48 11.72 9.08
N ALA A 130 -8.93 12.33 8.01
CA ALA A 130 -9.34 13.66 7.59
C ALA A 130 -10.80 13.70 7.11
N ILE A 131 -11.33 12.60 6.55
CA ILE A 131 -12.75 12.45 6.20
C ILE A 131 -13.60 12.25 7.47
N TYR A 132 -13.18 11.40 8.41
CA TYR A 132 -13.90 11.13 9.67
C TYR A 132 -13.92 12.34 10.63
N ALA A 133 -13.00 13.28 10.45
CA ALA A 133 -13.00 14.54 11.19
C ALA A 133 -14.07 15.53 10.69
N LEU A 134 -14.73 15.25 9.55
CA LEU A 134 -15.87 16.02 9.08
C LEU A 134 -17.09 15.78 9.99
N GLY A 135 -18.08 16.67 9.93
CA GLY A 135 -19.38 16.38 10.54
C GLY A 135 -20.07 15.22 9.80
N THR A 136 -20.88 14.42 10.51
CA THR A 136 -21.52 13.20 9.99
C THR A 136 -22.14 13.36 8.61
N LYS A 137 -22.88 14.46 8.38
CA LYS A 137 -23.50 14.75 7.08
C LYS A 137 -22.48 14.96 5.97
N ASP A 138 -21.42 15.73 6.23
CA ASP A 138 -20.40 16.04 5.23
C ASP A 138 -19.52 14.81 4.94
N GLU A 139 -19.25 14.00 5.96
CA GLU A 139 -18.60 12.70 5.81
C GLU A 139 -19.39 11.77 4.89
N GLU A 140 -20.65 11.48 5.22
CA GLU A 140 -21.52 10.59 4.43
C GLU A 140 -21.64 11.06 2.98
N MET A 141 -21.89 12.35 2.79
CA MET A 141 -22.03 12.96 1.46
C MET A 141 -20.73 12.85 0.65
N PHE A 142 -19.58 13.09 1.29
CA PHE A 142 -18.30 13.05 0.60
C PHE A 142 -17.87 11.62 0.27
N VAL A 143 -18.07 10.67 1.18
CA VAL A 143 -17.82 9.24 0.92
C VAL A 143 -18.70 8.76 -0.23
N ARG A 144 -20.01 9.07 -0.21
CA ARG A 144 -20.94 8.73 -1.29
C ARG A 144 -20.50 9.32 -2.63
N TYR A 145 -20.03 10.57 -2.61
CA TYR A 145 -19.42 11.18 -3.78
C TYR A 145 -18.18 10.40 -4.25
N LEU A 146 -17.26 10.04 -3.37
CA LEU A 146 -16.01 9.35 -3.74
C LEU A 146 -16.23 7.93 -4.29
N THR A 147 -17.27 7.23 -3.84
CA THR A 147 -17.58 5.85 -4.23
C THR A 147 -18.66 5.75 -5.31
N ARG A 148 -19.01 6.86 -5.97
CA ARG A 148 -20.05 6.85 -7.00
C ARG A 148 -19.56 6.10 -8.25
N GLU A 149 -20.31 5.10 -8.69
CA GLU A 149 -20.01 4.35 -9.90
C GLU A 149 -20.89 4.83 -11.07
N ASN A 150 -20.34 5.68 -11.93
CA ASN A 150 -21.04 6.25 -13.11
C ASN A 150 -22.35 7.01 -12.81
N GLU A 151 -22.68 7.23 -11.55
CA GLU A 151 -23.86 7.99 -11.12
C GLU A 151 -23.72 9.47 -11.48
N ALA A 152 -24.81 10.09 -11.93
CA ALA A 152 -24.81 11.50 -12.25
C ALA A 152 -24.76 12.33 -10.97
N LEU A 153 -24.06 13.47 -11.01
CA LEU A 153 -24.01 14.39 -9.86
C LEU A 153 -25.38 14.96 -9.49
N GLN A 154 -26.32 14.97 -10.44
CA GLN A 154 -27.71 15.40 -10.19
C GLN A 154 -28.42 14.43 -9.24
N ASP A 155 -28.28 13.13 -9.47
CA ASP A 155 -28.92 12.09 -8.65
C ASP A 155 -28.43 12.16 -7.20
N LEU A 156 -27.12 12.39 -7.00
CA LEU A 156 -26.55 12.64 -5.67
C LEU A 156 -27.10 13.93 -5.07
N ALA A 157 -27.19 15.03 -5.82
CA ALA A 157 -27.72 16.29 -5.28
C ALA A 157 -29.18 16.12 -4.81
N ASP A 158 -29.99 15.39 -5.57
CA ASP A 158 -31.39 15.10 -5.27
C ASP A 158 -31.53 14.20 -4.02
N GLU A 159 -30.65 13.21 -3.84
CA GLU A 159 -30.57 12.36 -2.63
C GLU A 159 -30.44 13.20 -1.35
N TYR A 160 -29.61 14.25 -1.40
CA TYR A 160 -29.38 15.16 -0.28
C TYR A 160 -30.34 16.37 -0.28
N LYS A 161 -31.34 16.40 -1.19
CA LYS A 161 -32.32 17.49 -1.36
C LYS A 161 -31.65 18.86 -1.56
N MET A 162 -30.56 18.87 -2.33
CA MET A 162 -29.78 20.06 -2.64
C MET A 162 -29.91 20.42 -4.10
N GLU A 163 -29.91 21.72 -4.40
CA GLU A 163 -29.71 22.20 -5.76
C GLU A 163 -28.26 21.87 -6.21
N LEU A 164 -28.09 21.54 -7.50
CA LEU A 164 -26.84 21.01 -8.02
C LEU A 164 -25.64 21.94 -7.82
N ALA A 165 -25.82 23.26 -8.00
CA ALA A 165 -24.73 24.22 -7.78
C ALA A 165 -24.31 24.27 -6.31
N ASN A 166 -25.27 24.25 -5.39
CA ASN A 166 -25.00 24.16 -3.95
C ASN A 166 -24.28 22.86 -3.57
N PHE A 167 -24.71 21.71 -4.12
CA PHE A 167 -24.04 20.42 -3.90
C PHE A 167 -22.58 20.45 -4.38
N LYS A 168 -22.33 20.93 -5.61
CA LYS A 168 -20.98 21.08 -6.16
C LYS A 168 -20.09 21.98 -5.29
N LYS A 169 -20.63 23.10 -4.81
CA LYS A 169 -19.91 24.03 -3.94
C LYS A 169 -19.54 23.36 -2.61
N GLN A 170 -20.47 22.63 -2.00
CA GLN A 170 -20.23 21.92 -0.75
C GLN A 170 -19.15 20.84 -0.93
N ILE A 171 -19.26 19.99 -1.96
CA ILE A 171 -18.26 18.97 -2.27
C ILE A 171 -16.89 19.58 -2.53
N TYR A 172 -16.81 20.70 -3.24
CA TYR A 172 -15.53 21.40 -3.47
C TYR A 172 -14.91 21.88 -2.15
N SER A 173 -15.71 22.45 -1.26
CA SER A 173 -15.25 22.93 0.05
C SER A 173 -14.73 21.77 0.91
N ILE A 174 -15.51 20.68 1.02
CA ILE A 174 -15.11 19.48 1.76
C ILE A 174 -13.84 18.89 1.18
N LYS A 175 -13.79 18.71 -0.14
CA LYS A 175 -12.62 18.18 -0.84
C LYS A 175 -11.37 18.99 -0.54
N LYS A 176 -11.48 20.32 -0.54
CA LYS A 176 -10.36 21.21 -0.23
C LYS A 176 -9.90 21.06 1.21
N ALA A 177 -10.83 21.00 2.17
CA ALA A 177 -10.52 20.83 3.59
C ALA A 177 -9.83 19.48 3.86
N VAL A 178 -10.41 18.37 3.36
CA VAL A 178 -9.82 17.03 3.47
C VAL A 178 -8.44 16.99 2.82
N PHE A 179 -8.29 17.58 1.63
CA PHE A 179 -7.01 17.60 0.92
C PHE A 179 -5.92 18.33 1.72
N LEU A 180 -6.19 19.54 2.23
CA LEU A 180 -5.23 20.30 3.01
C LEU A 180 -4.82 19.57 4.29
N SER A 181 -5.79 19.07 5.06
CA SER A 181 -5.54 18.30 6.28
C SER A 181 -4.70 17.03 6.01
N THR A 182 -5.01 16.33 4.91
CA THR A 182 -4.23 15.15 4.48
C THR A 182 -2.80 15.54 4.15
N VAL A 183 -2.59 16.60 3.37
CA VAL A 183 -1.25 17.06 2.96
C VAL A 183 -0.42 17.46 4.18
N GLU A 184 -0.99 18.22 5.11
CA GLU A 184 -0.31 18.63 6.35
C GLU A 184 0.13 17.41 7.17
N CYS A 185 -0.75 16.42 7.36
CA CYS A 185 -0.42 15.22 8.12
C CYS A 185 0.62 14.32 7.43
N ILE A 186 0.54 14.18 6.09
CA ILE A 186 1.55 13.46 5.31
C ILE A 186 2.89 14.18 5.40
N ASP A 187 2.93 15.50 5.22
CA ASP A 187 4.15 16.30 5.32
C ASP A 187 4.81 16.14 6.71
N LEU A 188 4.02 16.20 7.79
CA LEU A 188 4.49 15.95 9.14
C LEU A 188 5.08 14.54 9.30
N LYS A 189 4.40 13.51 8.77
CA LYS A 189 4.87 12.12 8.83
C LYS A 189 6.22 11.96 8.14
N TYR A 190 6.34 12.37 6.88
CA TYR A 190 7.57 12.20 6.12
C TYR A 190 8.69 13.10 6.64
N GLY A 191 8.38 14.29 7.16
CA GLY A 191 9.32 15.14 7.86
C GLY A 191 9.90 14.52 9.15
N ILE A 192 9.23 13.54 9.77
CA ILE A 192 9.78 12.75 10.88
C ILE A 192 10.66 11.61 10.37
N ILE A 193 10.23 10.94 9.30
CA ILE A 193 10.96 9.82 8.68
C ILE A 193 12.31 10.28 8.15
N GLU A 194 12.36 11.43 7.46
CA GLU A 194 13.58 11.98 6.86
C GLU A 194 14.59 12.56 7.87
N ARG A 195 14.17 12.78 9.13
CA ARG A 195 15.08 13.22 10.20
C ARG A 195 15.90 12.08 10.83
N ARG A 196 15.57 10.83 10.54
CA ARG A 196 16.24 9.64 11.07
C ARG A 196 17.25 9.10 10.08
#